data_AF-A0A561VLP6-F1
#
_entry.id   AF-A0A561VLP6-F1
#
_cell.length_a   1.000
_cell.length_b   1.000
_cell.length_c   1.000
_cell.angle_alpha   90.00
_cell.angle_beta   90.00
_cell.angle_gamma   90.00
#
_symmetry.space_group_name_H-M   'P 1'
#
loop_
_entity.id
_entity.type
_entity.pdbx_description
1 polymer ?
#
loop_
_entity_poly.entity_id
_entity_poly.type
_entity_poly.pdbx_seq_one_letter_code
_entity_poly.pdbx_strand_id
1 'polypeptide(L)'
;MRRHLTVAPPAPAGERVRELYRGGIRSVALDEPISLRSPEPRDLHALDFVRVATARGLLVRWHLRTGRRADPELVARDLTHLQPPASLDGRGSQERLREWHRRFYIGRCVWRRGPGFVQIRDRRDGVLQLFDLSEDDYVRAVLQLEQQRAAEVDPQVLDAMRDERLVLRLGDLDWWAPALIDRWPVPSMVL
;
A
#
# COMPACT_ATOMS: atom_id res chain seq x y z
N MET A 1 2.62 17.39 23.79
CA MET A 1 2.86 16.02 24.30
C MET A 1 2.34 15.02 23.26
N ARG A 2 3.20 14.47 22.40
CA ARG A 2 2.78 13.54 21.33
C ARG A 2 2.59 12.15 21.96
N ARG A 3 1.35 11.72 22.19
CA ARG A 3 1.06 10.33 22.57
C ARG A 3 1.30 9.45 21.34
N HIS A 4 2.43 8.75 21.33
CA HIS A 4 2.71 7.72 20.34
C HIS A 4 1.85 6.51 20.68
N LEU A 5 0.88 6.20 19.83
CA LEU A 5 0.05 5.02 19.97
C LEU A 5 0.73 3.86 19.23
N THR A 6 1.03 2.83 20.01
CA THR A 6 1.57 1.55 19.59
C THR A 6 0.41 0.68 19.11
N VAL A 7 0.51 0.11 17.91
CA VAL A 7 -0.56 -0.69 17.30
C VAL A 7 0.00 -2.02 16.80
N ALA A 8 -0.51 -3.12 17.35
CA ALA A 8 -0.40 -4.44 16.75
C ALA A 8 -1.46 -4.59 15.63
N PRO A 9 -1.17 -5.25 14.50
CA PRO A 9 -2.15 -5.43 13.43
C PRO A 9 -3.08 -6.63 13.73
N PRO A 10 -4.33 -6.39 14.20
CA PRO A 10 -5.47 -7.14 13.62
C PRO A 10 -6.80 -6.34 13.55
N ALA A 11 -7.77 -6.88 12.79
CA ALA A 11 -8.96 -6.27 12.14
C ALA A 11 -8.65 -5.70 10.74
N PRO A 12 -9.62 -5.57 9.81
CA PRO A 12 -9.34 -5.05 8.47
C PRO A 12 -8.68 -3.69 8.61
N ALA A 13 -7.46 -3.53 8.10
CA ALA A 13 -6.64 -2.33 8.27
C ALA A 13 -7.42 -1.02 8.03
N GLY A 14 -8.34 -1.06 7.05
CA GLY A 14 -9.33 -0.03 6.75
C GLY A 14 -10.13 0.49 7.94
N GLU A 15 -10.71 -0.39 8.75
CA GLU A 15 -11.53 -0.03 9.91
C GLU A 15 -10.69 0.57 11.03
N ARG A 16 -9.57 -0.09 11.37
CA ARG A 16 -8.69 0.38 12.44
C ARG A 16 -8.13 1.78 12.18
N VAL A 17 -7.68 2.06 10.95
CA VAL A 17 -7.20 3.40 10.57
C VAL A 17 -8.33 4.42 10.65
N ARG A 18 -9.57 4.07 10.27
CA ARG A 18 -10.74 4.96 10.37
C ARG A 18 -11.04 5.32 11.83
N GLU A 19 -11.03 4.34 12.73
CA GLU A 19 -11.24 4.57 14.16
C GLU A 19 -10.21 5.54 14.74
N LEU A 20 -8.92 5.26 14.52
CA LEU A 20 -7.82 6.10 14.99
C LEU A 20 -7.97 7.54 14.48
N TYR A 21 -8.23 7.69 13.18
CA TYR A 21 -8.37 8.99 12.56
C TYR A 21 -9.59 9.76 13.11
N ARG A 22 -10.74 9.10 13.28
CA ARG A 22 -11.94 9.71 13.89
C ARG A 22 -11.71 10.10 15.35
N GLY A 23 -10.93 9.32 16.09
CA GLY A 23 -10.50 9.62 17.45
C GLY A 23 -9.46 10.74 17.57
N GLY A 24 -9.14 11.44 16.48
CA GLY A 24 -8.19 12.56 16.48
C GLY A 24 -6.71 12.16 16.40
N ILE A 25 -6.41 10.86 16.29
CA ILE A 25 -5.03 10.39 16.12
C ILE A 25 -4.53 10.76 14.73
N ARG A 26 -3.32 11.31 14.68
CA ARG A 26 -2.66 11.75 13.43
C ARG A 26 -1.29 11.11 13.22
N SER A 27 -0.78 10.41 14.22
CA SER A 27 0.44 9.63 14.10
C SER A 27 0.40 8.38 14.99
N VAL A 28 0.90 7.28 14.46
CA VAL A 28 1.08 6.00 15.16
C VAL A 28 2.46 5.42 14.85
N ALA A 29 2.88 4.42 15.62
CA ALA A 29 4.08 3.64 15.33
C ALA A 29 3.73 2.15 15.29
N LEU A 30 4.35 1.43 14.35
CA LEU A 30 4.36 -0.03 14.37
C LEU A 30 5.52 -0.48 15.26
N ASP A 31 5.26 -1.41 16.17
CA ASP A 31 6.25 -1.83 17.16
C ASP A 31 7.35 -2.70 16.56
N GLU A 32 6.98 -3.58 15.62
CA GLU A 32 7.95 -4.44 14.97
C GLU A 32 8.15 -4.02 13.51
N PRO A 33 9.37 -4.18 12.98
CA PRO A 33 9.63 -3.96 11.57
C PRO A 33 8.79 -4.87 10.67
N ILE A 34 8.45 -4.37 9.50
CA ILE A 34 7.90 -5.17 8.41
C ILE A 34 9.06 -5.88 7.70
N SER A 35 8.99 -7.18 7.56
CA SER A 35 9.99 -8.01 6.89
C SER A 35 9.53 -8.41 5.49
N LEU A 36 10.32 -8.04 4.47
CA LEU A 36 10.20 -8.56 3.10
C LEU A 36 11.27 -9.61 2.79
N ARG A 37 12.23 -9.81 3.72
CA ARG A 37 13.27 -10.84 3.61
C ARG A 37 12.65 -12.24 3.66
N SER A 38 11.65 -12.40 4.53
CA SER A 38 10.89 -13.63 4.78
C SER A 38 9.53 -13.16 5.30
N PRO A 39 8.65 -12.68 4.40
CA PRO A 39 7.39 -12.09 4.80
C PRO A 39 6.43 -13.16 5.31
N GLU A 40 5.74 -12.82 6.39
CA GLU A 40 4.64 -13.60 6.96
C GLU A 40 3.30 -12.86 6.74
N PRO A 41 2.14 -13.52 6.92
CA PRO A 41 0.84 -12.84 6.82
C PRO A 41 0.73 -11.58 7.69
N ARG A 42 1.40 -11.56 8.84
CA ARG A 42 1.53 -10.38 9.72
C ARG A 42 2.15 -9.17 9.00
N ASP A 43 3.19 -9.38 8.20
CA ASP A 43 3.88 -8.32 7.45
C ASP A 43 2.96 -7.72 6.39
N LEU A 44 2.16 -8.56 5.72
CA LEU A 44 1.13 -8.12 4.78
C LEU A 44 0.06 -7.28 5.47
N HIS A 45 -0.46 -7.70 6.62
CA HIS A 45 -1.41 -6.90 7.41
C HIS A 45 -0.82 -5.55 7.83
N ALA A 46 0.46 -5.52 8.22
CA ALA A 46 1.16 -4.29 8.56
C ALA A 46 1.34 -3.37 7.33
N LEU A 47 1.65 -3.93 6.15
CA LEU A 47 1.72 -3.17 4.91
C LEU A 47 0.36 -2.60 4.51
N ASP A 48 -0.72 -3.36 4.67
CA ASP A 48 -2.08 -2.85 4.45
C ASP A 48 -2.43 -1.72 5.40
N PHE A 49 -2.01 -1.82 6.67
CA PHE A 49 -2.15 -0.71 7.61
C PHE A 49 -1.42 0.54 7.10
N VAL A 50 -0.17 0.42 6.66
CA VAL A 50 0.60 1.54 6.09
C VAL A 50 -0.06 2.09 4.83
N ARG A 51 -0.55 1.23 3.92
CA ARG A 51 -1.24 1.60 2.67
C ARG A 51 -2.51 2.41 2.95
N VAL A 52 -3.37 1.90 3.82
CA VAL A 52 -4.62 2.57 4.22
C VAL A 52 -4.34 3.87 4.98
N ALA A 53 -3.38 3.87 5.91
CA ALA A 53 -2.99 5.06 6.67
C ALA A 53 -2.39 6.13 5.76
N THR A 54 -1.59 5.73 4.77
CA THR A 54 -1.05 6.61 3.73
C THR A 54 -2.16 7.32 2.97
N ALA A 55 -3.15 6.56 2.46
CA ALA A 55 -4.28 7.11 1.72
C ALA A 55 -5.09 8.13 2.54
N ARG A 56 -5.19 7.92 3.86
CA ARG A 56 -5.91 8.79 4.80
C ARG A 56 -5.08 9.92 5.40
N GLY A 57 -3.79 9.99 5.11
CA GLY A 57 -2.88 10.97 5.74
C GLY A 57 -2.67 10.75 7.25
N LEU A 58 -2.84 9.53 7.75
CA LEU A 58 -2.41 9.14 9.10
C LEU A 58 -0.91 8.81 9.06
N LEU A 59 -0.06 9.54 9.80
CA LEU A 59 1.37 9.29 9.79
C LEU A 59 1.71 7.97 10.50
N VAL A 60 2.47 7.11 9.84
CA VAL A 60 2.94 5.85 10.42
C VAL A 60 4.46 5.88 10.54
N ARG A 61 4.99 5.72 11.75
CA ARG A 61 6.40 5.42 11.96
C ARG A 61 6.59 3.91 11.90
N TRP A 62 7.25 3.43 10.86
CA TRP A 62 7.48 2.01 10.63
C TRP A 62 8.90 1.75 10.13
N HIS A 63 9.36 0.51 10.23
CA HIS A 63 10.71 0.12 9.86
C HIS A 63 10.61 -1.03 8.83
N LEU A 64 11.44 -0.99 7.79
CA LEU A 64 11.41 -1.99 6.72
C LEU A 64 12.71 -2.79 6.67
N ARG A 65 12.58 -4.12 6.66
CA ARG A 65 13.66 -5.07 6.41
C ARG A 65 13.47 -5.70 5.04
N THR A 66 14.24 -5.29 4.04
CA THR A 66 14.13 -5.87 2.69
C THR A 66 14.88 -7.19 2.58
N GLY A 67 15.99 -7.32 3.32
CA GLY A 67 16.94 -8.40 3.08
C GLY A 67 17.72 -8.22 1.77
N ARG A 68 18.71 -9.10 1.55
CA ARG A 68 19.67 -8.97 0.44
C ARG A 68 19.15 -9.42 -0.93
N ARG A 69 18.07 -10.20 -0.94
CA ARG A 69 17.48 -10.79 -2.15
C ARG A 69 16.27 -10.03 -2.67
N ALA A 70 15.83 -8.98 -1.96
CA ALA A 70 14.74 -8.17 -2.44
C ALA A 70 15.11 -7.52 -3.78
N ASP A 71 14.16 -7.55 -4.70
CA ASP A 71 14.25 -6.81 -5.96
C ASP A 71 14.57 -5.33 -5.66
N PRO A 72 15.64 -4.75 -6.22
CA PRO A 72 15.94 -3.34 -6.08
C PRO A 72 14.76 -2.42 -6.47
N GLU A 73 13.98 -2.81 -7.48
CA GLU A 73 12.83 -2.03 -7.97
C GLU A 73 11.70 -1.95 -6.93
N LEU A 74 11.59 -2.93 -6.03
CA LEU A 74 10.55 -2.95 -5.00
C LEU A 74 10.60 -1.70 -4.12
N VAL A 75 11.81 -1.29 -3.69
CA VAL A 75 12.00 -0.09 -2.86
C VAL A 75 12.32 1.16 -3.66
N ALA A 76 12.88 1.03 -4.86
CA ALA A 76 13.15 2.18 -5.73
C ALA A 76 11.87 2.73 -6.39
N ARG A 77 10.84 1.89 -6.54
CA ARG A 77 9.64 2.20 -7.31
C ARG A 77 8.36 1.66 -6.69
N ASP A 78 8.24 0.35 -6.52
CA ASP A 78 6.91 -0.26 -6.34
C ASP A 78 6.24 0.11 -5.01
N LEU A 79 7.02 0.28 -3.93
CA LEU A 79 6.55 0.69 -2.61
C LEU A 79 6.59 2.21 -2.39
N THR A 80 7.11 3.01 -3.34
CA THR A 80 7.29 4.47 -3.17
C THR A 80 5.99 5.26 -3.08
N HIS A 81 4.85 4.62 -3.31
CA HIS A 81 3.51 5.17 -3.08
C HIS A 81 3.10 5.16 -1.60
N LEU A 82 3.79 4.39 -0.75
CA LEU A 82 3.61 4.37 0.70
C LEU A 82 4.44 5.48 1.37
N GLN A 83 3.97 5.95 2.54
CA GLN A 83 4.79 6.82 3.40
C GLN A 83 6.17 6.18 3.63
N PRO A 84 7.28 6.91 3.45
CA PRO A 84 8.62 6.36 3.61
C PRO A 84 8.82 5.78 5.03
N PRO A 85 9.45 4.60 5.18
CA PRO A 85 9.74 4.05 6.49
C PRO A 85 10.77 4.90 7.23
N ALA A 86 10.75 4.87 8.56
CA ALA A 86 11.74 5.53 9.40
C ALA A 86 13.15 4.93 9.26
N SER A 87 13.24 3.65 8.87
CA SER A 87 14.52 3.03 8.49
C SER A 87 14.34 1.93 7.47
N LEU A 88 15.39 1.74 6.68
CA LEU A 88 15.56 0.65 5.72
C LEU A 88 16.88 -0.08 6.03
N ASP A 89 16.89 -1.40 5.94
CA ASP A 89 18.13 -2.18 6.08
C ASP A 89 18.88 -2.38 4.74
N GLY A 90 20.11 -2.90 4.83
CA GLY A 90 20.94 -3.21 3.66
C GLY A 90 21.82 -2.05 3.15
N ARG A 91 22.67 -2.36 2.17
CA ARG A 91 23.64 -1.40 1.60
C ARG A 91 22.90 -0.22 0.94
N GLY A 92 23.47 0.98 1.07
CA GLY A 92 22.90 2.20 0.47
C GLY A 92 21.50 2.57 1.00
N SER A 93 21.10 2.05 2.18
CA SER A 93 19.75 2.28 2.72
C SER A 93 19.40 3.76 2.88
N GLN A 94 20.38 4.59 3.27
CA GLN A 94 20.19 6.04 3.40
C GLN A 94 19.89 6.71 2.06
N GLU A 95 20.55 6.30 0.98
CA GLU A 95 20.30 6.83 -0.36
C GLU A 95 18.95 6.37 -0.90
N ARG A 96 18.64 5.08 -0.75
CA ARG A 96 17.34 4.52 -1.13
C ARG A 96 16.20 5.20 -0.35
N LEU A 97 16.38 5.47 0.94
CA LEU A 97 15.39 6.18 1.74
C LEU A 97 15.21 7.64 1.28
N ARG A 98 16.31 8.35 0.95
CA ARG A 98 16.22 9.68 0.34
C ARG A 98 15.45 9.66 -0.97
N GLU A 99 15.67 8.67 -1.82
CA GLU A 99 14.94 8.52 -3.08
C GLU A 99 13.45 8.23 -2.86
N TRP A 100 13.13 7.35 -1.91
CA TRP A 100 11.74 7.08 -1.52
C TRP A 100 11.05 8.37 -1.06
N HIS A 101 11.70 9.17 -0.21
CA HIS A 101 11.18 10.48 0.20
C HIS A 101 10.93 11.42 -0.99
N ARG A 102 11.82 11.45 -1.98
CA ARG A 102 11.64 12.28 -3.20
C ARG A 102 10.48 11.82 -4.06
N ARG A 103 10.25 10.51 -4.16
CA ARG A 103 9.19 9.92 -4.98
C ARG A 103 7.83 9.93 -4.28
N PHE A 104 7.80 9.89 -2.96
CA PHE A 104 6.55 9.76 -2.23
C PHE A 104 5.64 10.99 -2.38
N TYR A 105 4.38 10.73 -2.71
CA TYR A 105 3.25 11.62 -2.47
C TYR A 105 1.95 10.81 -2.36
N ILE A 106 0.96 11.34 -1.64
CA ILE A 106 -0.35 10.71 -1.48
C ILE A 106 -1.07 10.66 -2.83
N GLY A 107 -1.66 9.52 -3.18
CA GLY A 107 -2.35 9.37 -4.46
C GLY A 107 -1.49 8.83 -5.60
N ARG A 108 -0.25 8.40 -5.31
CA ARG A 108 0.69 7.89 -6.32
C ARG A 108 0.28 6.55 -6.93
N CYS A 109 -0.35 5.65 -6.16
CA CYS A 109 -0.92 4.39 -6.65
C CYS A 109 -2.22 4.12 -5.88
N VAL A 110 -3.35 4.28 -6.57
CA VAL A 110 -4.66 4.37 -5.92
C VAL A 110 -5.76 3.79 -6.78
N TRP A 111 -6.82 3.34 -6.12
CA TRP A 111 -8.03 2.87 -6.81
C TRP A 111 -9.30 3.49 -6.22
N ARG A 112 -10.35 3.52 -7.04
CA ARG A 112 -11.71 3.88 -6.64
C ARG A 112 -12.71 2.89 -7.21
N ARG A 113 -13.85 2.75 -6.55
CA ARG A 113 -14.97 1.93 -7.02
C ARG A 113 -16.10 2.83 -7.53
N GLY A 114 -16.61 2.52 -8.71
CA GLY A 114 -17.88 3.03 -9.22
C GLY A 114 -18.93 1.92 -9.34
N PRO A 115 -20.14 2.24 -9.81
CA PRO A 115 -21.16 1.23 -10.10
C PRO A 115 -20.68 0.31 -11.24
N GLY A 116 -20.37 -0.95 -10.92
CA GLY A 116 -19.95 -1.95 -11.90
C GLY A 116 -18.50 -1.82 -12.42
N PHE A 117 -17.68 -0.92 -11.86
CA PHE A 117 -16.29 -0.79 -12.28
C PHE A 117 -15.33 -0.42 -11.14
N VAL A 118 -14.05 -0.70 -11.36
CA VAL A 118 -12.92 -0.18 -10.58
C VAL A 118 -12.02 0.62 -11.51
N GLN A 119 -11.56 1.78 -11.05
CA GLN A 119 -10.55 2.56 -11.75
C GLN A 119 -9.30 2.68 -10.90
N ILE A 120 -8.15 2.39 -11.49
CA ILE A 120 -6.83 2.47 -10.85
C ILE A 120 -6.02 3.55 -11.54
N ARG A 121 -5.40 4.42 -10.76
CA ARG A 121 -4.45 5.44 -11.21
C ARG A 121 -3.11 5.13 -10.58
N ASP A 122 -2.13 4.86 -11.42
CA ASP A 122 -0.77 4.56 -10.98
C ASP A 122 0.23 5.53 -11.62
N ARG A 123 1.11 6.11 -10.81
CA ARG A 123 2.18 7.02 -11.21
C ARG A 123 3.55 6.55 -10.72
N ARG A 124 3.68 5.29 -10.28
CA ARG A 124 4.93 4.75 -9.73
C ARG A 124 6.09 4.84 -10.72
N ASP A 125 5.83 4.65 -12.01
CA ASP A 125 6.81 4.81 -13.10
C ASP A 125 7.12 6.27 -13.49
N GLY A 126 6.45 7.24 -12.87
CA GLY A 126 6.60 8.67 -13.22
C GLY A 126 5.64 9.16 -14.32
N VAL A 127 4.97 8.25 -15.02
CA VAL A 127 3.85 8.56 -15.93
C VAL A 127 2.54 8.01 -15.38
N LEU A 128 1.41 8.63 -15.71
CA LEU A 128 0.09 8.14 -15.30
C LEU A 128 -0.30 6.93 -16.16
N GLN A 129 -0.48 5.78 -15.52
CA GLN A 129 -1.18 4.62 -16.03
C GLN A 129 -2.61 4.60 -15.46
N LEU A 130 -3.59 4.37 -16.34
CA LEU A 130 -5.00 4.27 -15.98
C LEU A 130 -5.51 2.88 -16.35
N PHE A 131 -6.09 2.18 -15.37
CA PHE A 131 -6.74 0.90 -15.59
C PHE A 131 -8.23 1.06 -15.29
N ASP A 132 -9.06 0.84 -16.29
CA ASP A 132 -10.52 0.83 -16.16
C ASP A 132 -10.98 -0.63 -16.21
N LEU A 133 -11.26 -1.19 -15.03
CA LEU A 133 -11.66 -2.58 -14.86
C LEU A 133 -13.18 -2.63 -14.77
N SER A 134 -13.81 -3.17 -15.82
CA SER A 134 -15.28 -3.31 -15.90
C SER A 134 -15.76 -4.75 -16.01
N GLU A 135 -14.87 -5.72 -16.28
CA GLU A 135 -15.25 -7.12 -16.24
C GLU A 135 -15.45 -7.60 -14.80
N ASP A 136 -16.46 -8.45 -14.58
CA ASP A 136 -16.91 -8.89 -13.25
C ASP A 136 -15.83 -9.63 -12.46
N ASP A 137 -14.98 -10.39 -13.14
CA ASP A 137 -13.85 -11.13 -12.58
C ASP A 137 -12.77 -10.18 -12.04
N TYR A 138 -12.39 -9.14 -12.79
CA TYR A 138 -11.45 -8.11 -12.35
C TYR A 138 -12.02 -7.28 -11.19
N VAL A 139 -13.29 -6.89 -11.25
CA VAL A 139 -13.96 -6.16 -10.16
C VAL A 139 -14.00 -7.02 -8.89
N ARG A 140 -14.34 -8.31 -9.01
CA ARG A 140 -14.33 -9.26 -7.89
C ARG A 140 -12.93 -9.46 -7.32
N ALA A 141 -11.92 -9.61 -8.18
CA ALA A 141 -10.53 -9.79 -7.80
C ALA A 141 -10.04 -8.64 -6.92
N VAL A 142 -10.31 -7.38 -7.29
CA VAL A 142 -9.94 -6.21 -6.47
C VAL A 142 -10.55 -6.28 -5.07
N LEU A 143 -11.81 -6.70 -4.95
CA LEU A 143 -12.48 -6.82 -3.64
C LEU A 143 -11.90 -7.95 -2.79
N GLN A 144 -11.48 -9.06 -3.40
CA GLN A 144 -10.79 -10.16 -2.72
C GLN A 144 -9.38 -9.75 -2.30
N LEU A 145 -8.63 -9.08 -3.18
CA LEU A 145 -7.27 -8.59 -2.95
C LEU A 145 -7.21 -7.53 -1.84
N GLU A 146 -8.18 -6.61 -1.78
CA GLU A 146 -8.30 -5.64 -0.68
C GLU A 146 -8.56 -6.31 0.68
N GLN A 147 -9.06 -7.55 0.68
CA GLN A 147 -9.26 -8.39 1.87
C GLN A 147 -8.12 -9.40 2.08
N GLN A 148 -7.02 -9.32 1.31
CA GLN A 148 -5.91 -10.26 1.31
C GLN A 148 -6.30 -11.72 1.00
N ARG A 149 -7.33 -11.89 0.18
CA ARG A 149 -7.84 -13.20 -0.26
C ARG A 149 -7.34 -13.54 -1.66
N ALA A 150 -6.04 -13.35 -1.90
CA ALA A 150 -5.42 -13.58 -3.20
C ALA A 150 -5.59 -15.02 -3.72
N ALA A 151 -5.62 -16.00 -2.80
CA ALA A 151 -5.83 -17.41 -3.12
C ALA A 151 -7.23 -17.72 -3.72
N GLU A 152 -8.18 -16.78 -3.62
CA GLU A 152 -9.53 -16.92 -4.19
C GLU A 152 -9.71 -16.17 -5.51
N VAL A 153 -8.68 -15.47 -5.96
CA VAL A 153 -8.68 -14.75 -7.24
C VAL A 153 -8.42 -15.76 -8.36
N ASP A 154 -9.09 -15.58 -9.50
CA ASP A 154 -8.79 -16.36 -10.69
C ASP A 154 -7.28 -16.24 -11.05
N PRO A 155 -6.56 -17.35 -11.28
CA PRO A 155 -5.12 -17.29 -11.53
C PRO A 155 -4.72 -16.42 -12.72
N GLN A 156 -5.50 -16.39 -13.81
CA GLN A 156 -5.20 -15.57 -14.98
C GLN A 156 -5.35 -14.09 -14.68
N VAL A 157 -6.39 -13.72 -13.92
CA VAL A 157 -6.59 -12.34 -13.45
C VAL A 157 -5.48 -11.94 -12.48
N LEU A 158 -5.08 -12.83 -11.57
CA LEU A 158 -3.99 -12.56 -10.63
C LEU A 158 -2.66 -12.35 -11.35
N ASP A 159 -2.35 -13.16 -12.37
CA ASP A 159 -1.15 -13.02 -13.19
C ASP A 159 -1.17 -11.70 -13.98
N ALA A 160 -2.29 -11.34 -14.61
CA ALA A 160 -2.43 -10.05 -15.28
C ALA A 160 -2.20 -8.87 -14.31
N MET A 161 -2.71 -8.94 -13.07
CA MET A 161 -2.47 -7.93 -12.05
C MET A 161 -1.02 -7.86 -11.57
N ARG A 162 -0.29 -8.98 -11.60
CA ARG A 162 1.14 -9.05 -11.28
C ARG A 162 1.99 -8.45 -12.40
N ASP A 163 1.65 -8.73 -13.65
CA ASP A 163 2.33 -8.18 -14.83
C ASP A 163 2.26 -6.64 -14.82
N GLU A 164 1.10 -6.11 -14.41
CA GLU A 164 0.90 -4.66 -14.23
C GLU A 164 1.42 -4.12 -12.88
N ARG A 165 2.06 -4.98 -12.06
CA ARG A 165 2.61 -4.66 -10.73
C ARG A 165 1.57 -4.08 -9.75
N LEU A 166 0.29 -4.32 -9.99
CA LEU A 166 -0.81 -3.95 -9.09
C LEU A 166 -0.88 -4.92 -7.91
N VAL A 167 -0.53 -6.17 -8.16
CA VAL A 167 -0.19 -7.16 -7.13
C VAL A 167 1.31 -7.37 -7.12
N LEU A 168 1.92 -7.23 -5.93
CA LEU A 168 3.36 -7.47 -5.73
C LEU A 168 3.55 -8.82 -5.06
N ARG A 169 4.47 -9.62 -5.61
CA ARG A 169 4.88 -10.88 -4.98
C ARG A 169 5.96 -10.61 -3.93
N LEU A 170 5.62 -10.83 -2.67
CA LEU A 170 6.48 -10.67 -1.51
C LEU A 170 6.77 -12.06 -0.93
N GLY A 171 7.92 -12.64 -1.27
CA GLY A 171 8.16 -14.07 -1.00
C GLY A 171 7.16 -14.92 -1.76
N ASP A 172 6.40 -15.75 -1.05
CA ASP A 172 5.32 -16.58 -1.61
C ASP A 172 3.92 -15.95 -1.42
N LEU A 173 3.86 -14.70 -0.96
CA LEU A 173 2.62 -13.99 -0.67
C LEU A 173 2.34 -12.91 -1.73
N ASP A 174 1.07 -12.74 -2.07
CA ASP A 174 0.60 -11.68 -2.96
C ASP A 174 0.05 -10.51 -2.15
N TRP A 175 0.51 -9.30 -2.48
CA TRP A 175 0.07 -8.09 -1.81
C TRP A 175 -0.49 -7.06 -2.80
N TRP A 176 -1.68 -6.56 -2.49
CA TRP A 176 -2.37 -5.53 -3.25
C TRP A 176 -1.77 -4.15 -2.99
N ALA A 177 -1.14 -3.56 -4.00
CA ALA A 177 -0.44 -2.28 -3.85
C ALA A 177 -1.36 -1.04 -3.88
N PRO A 178 -2.36 -0.92 -4.78
CA PRO A 178 -3.20 0.27 -4.84
C PRO A 178 -3.94 0.56 -3.53
N ALA A 179 -3.88 1.81 -3.07
CA ALA A 179 -4.65 2.25 -1.90
C ALA A 179 -6.06 2.72 -2.32
N LEU A 180 -7.09 2.31 -1.58
CA LEU A 180 -8.44 2.83 -1.80
C LEU A 180 -8.48 4.33 -1.47
N ILE A 181 -8.90 5.15 -2.42
CA ILE A 181 -9.27 6.54 -2.13
C ILE A 181 -10.70 6.57 -1.59
N ASP A 182 -10.84 6.83 -0.29
CA ASP A 182 -12.12 7.04 0.36
C ASP A 182 -12.46 8.54 0.54
N ARG A 183 -11.48 9.43 0.33
CA ARG A 183 -11.63 10.88 0.34
C ARG A 183 -10.76 11.49 -0.75
N TRP A 184 -11.37 12.25 -1.67
CA TRP A 184 -10.59 12.99 -2.67
C TRP A 184 -9.83 14.11 -1.95
N PRO A 185 -8.49 14.16 -2.02
CA PRO A 185 -7.68 15.13 -1.26
C PRO A 185 -7.72 16.55 -1.85
N VAL A 186 -8.36 16.72 -3.02
CA VAL A 186 -8.59 18.01 -3.65
C VAL A 186 -10.10 18.20 -3.69
N PRO A 187 -10.68 19.37 -3.36
CA PRO A 187 -12.04 19.65 -3.77
C PRO A 187 -12.13 19.46 -5.29
N SER A 188 -13.23 18.89 -5.80
CA SER A 188 -13.53 19.07 -7.22
C SER A 188 -13.49 20.58 -7.47
N MET A 189 -12.56 21.05 -8.30
CA MET A 189 -12.66 22.41 -8.83
C MET A 189 -13.96 22.40 -9.62
N VAL A 190 -15.01 22.95 -9.02
CA VAL A 190 -16.19 23.37 -9.73
C VAL A 190 -15.69 24.53 -10.57
N LEU A 191 -15.42 24.26 -11.85
CA LEU A 191 -15.34 25.30 -12.88
C LEU A 191 -16.76 25.69 -13.25
#